data_AF-A0A2E5TW42-F1
#
_entry.id   AF-A0A2E5TW42-F1
#
_cell.length_a   1.000
_cell.length_b   1.000
_cell.length_c   1.000
_cell.angle_alpha   90.00
_cell.angle_beta   90.00
_cell.angle_gamma   90.00
#
_symmetry.space_group_name_H-M   'P 1'
#
loop_
_entity.id
_entity.type
_entity.pdbx_description
1 polymer ?
#
loop_
_entity_poly.entity_id
_entity_poly.type
_entity_poly.pdbx_seq_one_letter_code
_entity_poly.pdbx_strand_id
1 'polypeptide(L)'
;MGMRFSPYFLLAGFLVIPDLKAAPKVTEPPAKVRKALRLSNFYQKHVNVGGFSIVSSEKVSDYALLEAAYLINQMLVGREDLLKAMAKNKVRFSVMAHNEYTTQIPEHSDLQPRLYWNRRARGLGATPERPSVSCGEENLLLYPNDPYSTENILIHELAHAVHKMGLSETDPTFDERLEATYDQAVKEGLWKGKYASRNHYEYFAEGVQSWFDTNRENDFEHNHVNTREELKTYDPRLAKLVKEVFGERLWRYQLPADRRPMPAHLKGYDPKKAPVFGWPARSVAWYERFKAGKETLAPDHAMQLELLSPESENWRSPRTPHKTQIYISNASSRAIALEWIDFDGKPKTYGVELRPTDHTQQQTYAGHVWRLVDDKTKEPIHYFIVPKKPGKLIYKGR
;
A
#
# COMPACT_ATOMS: atom_id res chain seq x y z
N MET A 1 69.06 -9.66 -46.54
CA MET A 1 68.88 -10.73 -45.54
C MET A 1 68.33 -10.06 -44.28
N GLY A 2 67.10 -10.41 -43.88
CA GLY A 2 66.43 -9.88 -42.68
C GLY A 2 65.13 -9.12 -42.96
N MET A 3 64.01 -9.84 -43.13
CA MET A 3 62.65 -9.26 -43.03
C MET A 3 61.91 -9.97 -41.90
N ARG A 4 61.43 -9.17 -40.94
CA ARG A 4 60.65 -9.58 -39.77
C ARG A 4 59.22 -9.94 -40.18
N PHE A 5 58.72 -11.09 -39.73
CA PHE A 5 57.30 -11.41 -39.73
C PHE A 5 56.66 -10.97 -38.41
N SER A 6 55.56 -10.22 -38.48
CA SER A 6 54.67 -9.93 -37.35
C SER A 6 53.37 -10.70 -37.57
N PRO A 7 52.87 -11.50 -36.61
CA PRO A 7 51.57 -12.13 -36.75
C PRO A 7 50.48 -11.17 -36.26
N TYR A 8 49.60 -10.77 -37.17
CA TYR A 8 48.32 -10.14 -36.81
C TYR A 8 47.40 -11.19 -36.18
N PHE A 9 47.12 -11.05 -34.89
CA PHE A 9 46.02 -11.75 -34.22
C PHE A 9 44.70 -11.12 -34.67
N LEU A 10 43.91 -11.86 -35.45
CA LEU A 10 42.50 -11.58 -35.68
C LEU A 10 41.71 -11.94 -34.41
N LEU A 11 41.38 -10.94 -33.58
CA LEU A 11 40.37 -11.09 -32.54
C LEU A 11 39.00 -11.16 -33.23
N ALA A 12 38.42 -12.36 -33.31
CA ALA A 12 37.02 -12.53 -33.64
C ALA A 12 36.17 -12.02 -32.46
N GLY A 13 35.61 -10.81 -32.60
CA GLY A 13 34.65 -10.28 -31.65
C GLY A 13 33.38 -11.13 -31.67
N PHE A 14 33.11 -11.84 -30.58
CA PHE A 14 31.78 -12.38 -30.31
C PHE A 14 30.83 -11.18 -30.10
N LEU A 15 30.07 -10.85 -31.13
CA LEU A 15 28.86 -10.03 -31.00
C LEU A 15 27.91 -10.80 -30.08
N VAL A 16 27.85 -10.38 -28.81
CA VAL A 16 26.77 -10.75 -27.90
C VAL A 16 25.51 -10.14 -28.48
N ILE A 17 24.71 -10.95 -29.18
CA ILE A 17 23.36 -10.57 -29.59
C ILE A 17 22.56 -10.42 -28.29
N PRO A 18 22.00 -9.24 -27.97
CA PRO A 18 21.11 -9.11 -26.83
C PRO A 18 19.94 -10.05 -27.05
N ASP A 19 19.66 -10.90 -26.06
CA ASP A 19 18.51 -11.78 -26.03
C ASP A 19 17.24 -10.91 -26.19
N LEU A 20 16.66 -10.90 -27.40
CA LEU A 20 15.47 -10.13 -27.75
C LEU A 20 14.30 -10.74 -26.97
N LYS A 21 14.10 -10.28 -25.73
CA LYS A 21 12.92 -10.63 -24.94
C LYS A 21 11.68 -10.29 -25.79
N ALA A 22 10.91 -11.32 -26.13
CA ALA A 22 9.66 -11.15 -26.86
C ALA A 22 8.74 -10.15 -26.12
N ALA A 23 8.01 -9.34 -26.89
CA ALA A 23 7.09 -8.36 -26.31
C ALA A 23 6.10 -9.06 -25.35
N PRO A 24 5.81 -8.47 -24.18
CA PRO A 24 4.84 -9.03 -23.26
C PRO A 24 3.49 -9.27 -23.95
N LYS A 25 2.88 -10.42 -23.69
CA LYS A 25 1.57 -10.81 -24.23
C LYS A 25 0.67 -11.26 -23.10
N VAL A 26 -0.61 -10.92 -23.19
CA VAL A 26 -1.64 -11.43 -22.28
C VAL A 26 -1.99 -12.86 -22.65
N THR A 27 -1.92 -13.75 -21.67
CA THR A 27 -2.33 -15.16 -21.77
C THR A 27 -3.15 -15.54 -20.55
N GLU A 28 -3.68 -16.75 -20.52
CA GLU A 28 -4.11 -17.35 -19.25
C GLU A 28 -2.88 -17.65 -18.36
N PRO A 29 -3.01 -17.60 -17.02
CA PRO A 29 -1.95 -18.03 -16.11
C PRO A 29 -1.56 -19.50 -16.37
N PRO A 30 -0.31 -19.80 -16.75
CA PRO A 30 0.13 -21.18 -16.99
C PRO A 30 -0.05 -22.05 -15.74
N ALA A 31 -0.34 -23.35 -15.91
CA ALA A 31 -0.56 -24.26 -14.79
C ALA A 31 0.59 -24.28 -13.77
N LYS A 32 1.85 -24.16 -14.25
CA LYS A 32 3.03 -24.04 -13.39
C LYS A 32 3.02 -22.76 -12.54
N VAL A 33 2.64 -21.63 -13.13
CA VAL A 33 2.53 -20.34 -12.43
C VAL A 33 1.40 -20.37 -11.41
N ARG A 34 0.22 -20.90 -11.79
CA ARG A 34 -0.92 -21.08 -10.87
C ARG A 34 -0.51 -21.89 -9.64
N LYS A 35 0.18 -23.02 -9.85
CA LYS A 35 0.67 -23.87 -8.75
C LYS A 35 1.73 -23.16 -7.90
N ALA A 36 2.72 -22.53 -8.52
CA ALA A 36 3.84 -21.89 -7.83
C ALA A 36 3.38 -20.73 -6.92
N LEU A 37 2.46 -19.90 -7.41
CA LEU A 37 1.95 -18.72 -6.69
C LEU A 37 0.66 -19.01 -5.91
N ARG A 38 0.12 -20.24 -5.99
CA ARG A 38 -1.19 -20.63 -5.43
C ARG A 38 -2.30 -19.67 -5.87
N LEU A 39 -2.34 -19.35 -7.17
CA LEU A 39 -3.31 -18.40 -7.70
C LEU A 39 -4.72 -18.95 -7.58
N SER A 40 -5.63 -18.11 -7.07
CA SER A 40 -7.07 -18.37 -7.09
C SER A 40 -7.59 -18.48 -8.53
N ASN A 41 -8.71 -19.20 -8.70
CA ASN A 41 -9.48 -19.22 -9.94
C ASN A 41 -10.07 -17.85 -10.30
N PHE A 42 -9.97 -16.84 -9.42
CA PHE A 42 -10.23 -15.45 -9.77
C PHE A 42 -9.32 -14.96 -10.91
N TYR A 43 -8.05 -15.38 -10.92
CA TYR A 43 -7.08 -14.92 -11.91
C TYR A 43 -7.23 -15.68 -13.22
N GLN A 44 -7.57 -14.95 -14.28
CA GLN A 44 -7.80 -15.49 -15.63
C GLN A 44 -6.85 -14.91 -16.68
N LYS A 45 -6.20 -13.79 -16.40
CA LYS A 45 -5.20 -13.17 -17.28
C LYS A 45 -3.84 -13.12 -16.59
N HIS A 46 -2.79 -13.21 -17.40
CA HIS A 46 -1.40 -13.22 -16.98
C HIS A 46 -0.50 -12.53 -18.00
N VAL A 47 0.49 -11.80 -17.50
CA VAL A 47 1.65 -11.33 -18.26
C VAL A 47 2.91 -11.65 -17.47
N ASN A 48 3.93 -12.18 -18.14
CA ASN A 48 5.24 -12.46 -17.54
C ASN A 48 6.23 -11.33 -17.84
N VAL A 49 6.84 -10.79 -16.80
CA VAL A 49 7.89 -9.78 -16.88
C VAL A 49 9.17 -10.33 -16.26
N GLY A 50 10.00 -10.99 -17.06
CA GLY A 50 11.28 -11.52 -16.59
C GLY A 50 11.18 -12.54 -15.43
N GLY A 51 10.06 -13.26 -15.33
CA GLY A 51 9.76 -14.20 -14.24
C GLY A 51 8.79 -13.65 -13.19
N PHE A 52 8.62 -12.32 -13.14
CA PHE A 52 7.62 -11.66 -12.30
C PHE A 52 6.24 -11.72 -12.96
N SER A 53 5.21 -12.06 -12.17
CA SER A 53 3.85 -12.27 -12.70
C SER A 53 2.95 -11.07 -12.48
N ILE A 54 2.33 -10.60 -13.56
CA ILE A 54 1.20 -9.68 -13.53
C ILE A 54 -0.06 -10.51 -13.78
N VAL A 55 -1.08 -10.37 -12.94
CA VAL A 55 -2.29 -11.18 -12.99
C VAL A 55 -3.54 -10.31 -12.84
N SER A 56 -4.66 -10.78 -13.36
CA SER A 56 -5.96 -10.14 -13.12
C SER A 56 -7.12 -11.09 -13.41
N SER A 57 -8.34 -10.65 -13.11
CA SER A 57 -9.54 -11.33 -13.57
C SER A 57 -9.71 -11.18 -15.08
N GLU A 58 -10.71 -11.88 -15.62
CA GLU A 58 -11.09 -11.76 -17.03
C GLU A 58 -11.60 -10.36 -17.42
N LYS A 59 -12.06 -9.56 -16.44
CA LYS A 59 -12.72 -8.26 -16.67
C LYS A 59 -11.77 -7.12 -16.98
N VAL A 60 -10.51 -7.24 -16.57
CA VAL A 60 -9.49 -6.19 -16.76
C VAL A 60 -9.12 -6.08 -18.23
N SER A 61 -8.96 -4.87 -18.72
CA SER A 61 -8.45 -4.57 -20.06
C SER A 61 -7.04 -5.17 -20.28
N ASP A 62 -6.82 -5.86 -21.39
CA ASP A 62 -5.49 -6.38 -21.74
C ASP A 62 -4.44 -5.26 -21.81
N TYR A 63 -4.87 -4.06 -22.27
CA TYR A 63 -4.03 -2.87 -22.29
C TYR A 63 -3.52 -2.47 -20.90
N ALA A 64 -4.29 -2.72 -19.83
CA ALA A 64 -3.88 -2.38 -18.47
C ALA A 64 -2.79 -3.34 -17.97
N LEU A 65 -2.87 -4.65 -18.25
CA LEU A 65 -1.79 -5.59 -17.90
C LEU A 65 -0.50 -5.25 -18.66
N LEU A 66 -0.62 -4.87 -19.93
CA LEU A 66 0.54 -4.52 -20.75
C LEU A 66 1.14 -3.17 -20.34
N GLU A 67 0.33 -2.19 -19.94
CA GLU A 67 0.80 -0.94 -19.36
C GLU A 67 1.53 -1.17 -18.04
N ALA A 68 0.97 -2.02 -17.16
CA ALA A 68 1.67 -2.43 -15.94
C ALA A 68 3.02 -3.11 -16.26
N ALA A 69 3.05 -3.98 -17.27
CA ALA A 69 4.28 -4.63 -17.72
C ALA A 69 5.31 -3.63 -18.24
N TYR A 70 4.87 -2.61 -18.99
CA TYR A 70 5.73 -1.54 -19.45
C TYR A 70 6.32 -0.75 -18.27
N LEU A 71 5.49 -0.31 -17.32
CA LEU A 71 5.95 0.48 -16.17
C LEU A 71 6.91 -0.29 -15.27
N ILE A 72 6.58 -1.53 -14.92
CA ILE A 72 7.45 -2.40 -14.10
C ILE A 72 8.81 -2.60 -14.79
N ASN A 73 8.82 -2.86 -16.10
CA ASN A 73 10.08 -2.96 -16.85
C ASN A 73 10.86 -1.64 -16.81
N GLN A 74 10.21 -0.48 -17.01
CA GLN A 74 10.90 0.81 -17.02
C GLN A 74 11.50 1.20 -15.67
N MET A 75 10.80 0.90 -14.58
CA MET A 75 11.30 1.13 -13.23
C MET A 75 12.53 0.26 -12.94
N LEU A 76 12.52 -1.01 -13.37
CA LEU A 76 13.52 -2.00 -12.96
C LEU A 76 14.54 -2.37 -14.04
N VAL A 77 14.75 -1.50 -15.04
CA VAL A 77 15.79 -1.75 -16.05
C VAL A 77 17.16 -1.84 -15.40
N GLY A 78 17.88 -2.94 -15.65
CA GLY A 78 19.18 -3.22 -15.04
C GLY A 78 19.10 -3.73 -13.60
N ARG A 79 17.89 -3.99 -13.10
CA ARG A 79 17.61 -4.56 -11.78
C ARG A 79 16.81 -5.86 -11.88
N GLU A 80 17.20 -6.74 -12.79
CA GLU A 80 16.63 -8.08 -12.91
C GLU A 80 16.79 -8.91 -11.63
N ASP A 81 17.77 -8.57 -10.78
CA ASP A 81 17.93 -9.13 -9.43
C ASP A 81 16.70 -8.86 -8.55
N LEU A 82 16.15 -7.63 -8.57
CA LEU A 82 14.95 -7.26 -7.81
C LEU A 82 13.71 -7.98 -8.32
N LEU A 83 13.53 -8.08 -9.65
CA LEU A 83 12.41 -8.83 -10.22
C LEU A 83 12.46 -10.31 -9.81
N LYS A 84 13.64 -10.92 -9.83
CA LYS A 84 13.84 -12.31 -9.40
C LYS A 84 13.61 -12.49 -7.90
N ALA A 85 14.12 -11.58 -7.07
CA ALA A 85 13.91 -11.62 -5.62
C ALA A 85 12.43 -11.50 -5.27
N MET A 86 11.71 -10.53 -5.85
CA MET A 86 10.26 -10.40 -5.65
C MET A 86 9.50 -11.63 -6.13
N ALA A 87 9.85 -12.19 -7.30
CA ALA A 87 9.22 -13.41 -7.81
C ALA A 87 9.50 -14.63 -6.92
N LYS A 88 10.71 -14.77 -6.38
CA LYS A 88 11.09 -15.80 -5.40
C LYS A 88 10.29 -15.66 -4.11
N ASN A 89 10.04 -14.42 -3.68
CA ASN A 89 9.15 -14.07 -2.58
C ASN A 89 7.66 -14.12 -2.94
N LYS A 90 7.33 -14.75 -4.08
CA LYS A 90 5.96 -15.03 -4.57
C LYS A 90 5.12 -13.79 -4.82
N VAL A 91 5.76 -12.62 -4.93
CA VAL A 91 5.07 -11.37 -5.26
C VAL A 91 4.50 -11.48 -6.67
N ARG A 92 3.26 -11.02 -6.81
CA ARG A 92 2.61 -10.72 -8.10
C ARG A 92 2.09 -9.29 -8.10
N PHE A 93 1.87 -8.75 -9.29
CA PHE A 93 1.13 -7.51 -9.46
C PHE A 93 -0.27 -7.81 -9.97
N SER A 94 -1.27 -7.48 -9.16
CA SER A 94 -2.67 -7.79 -9.40
C SER A 94 -3.40 -6.55 -9.90
N VAL A 95 -3.89 -6.58 -11.13
CA VAL A 95 -4.69 -5.47 -11.68
C VAL A 95 -6.16 -5.70 -11.34
N MET A 96 -6.81 -4.68 -10.76
CA MET A 96 -8.24 -4.67 -10.49
C MET A 96 -8.99 -4.02 -11.65
N ALA A 97 -10.11 -4.58 -12.09
CA ALA A 97 -10.99 -3.87 -13.00
C ALA A 97 -11.56 -2.61 -12.32
N HIS A 98 -12.03 -1.65 -13.11
CA HIS A 98 -12.64 -0.41 -12.60
C HIS A 98 -13.88 -0.67 -11.72
N ASN A 99 -14.49 -1.85 -11.83
CA ASN A 99 -15.64 -2.31 -11.04
C ASN A 99 -15.31 -3.47 -10.09
N GLU A 100 -14.03 -3.72 -9.84
CA GLU A 100 -13.51 -4.63 -8.82
C GLU A 100 -12.79 -3.81 -7.74
N TYR A 101 -12.94 -4.21 -6.48
CA TYR A 101 -12.46 -3.46 -5.32
C TYR A 101 -11.46 -4.25 -4.50
N THR A 102 -10.73 -3.57 -3.62
CA THR A 102 -9.57 -4.10 -2.90
C THR A 102 -9.80 -5.48 -2.30
N THR A 103 -10.90 -5.70 -1.58
CA THR A 103 -11.20 -6.99 -0.92
C THR A 103 -11.73 -8.08 -1.84
N GLN A 104 -11.86 -7.81 -3.15
CA GLN A 104 -12.16 -8.82 -4.16
C GLN A 104 -10.89 -9.41 -4.77
N ILE A 105 -9.73 -8.77 -4.57
CA ILE A 105 -8.44 -9.40 -4.81
C ILE A 105 -8.26 -10.53 -3.78
N PRO A 106 -7.99 -11.78 -4.21
CA PRO A 106 -7.90 -12.93 -3.31
C PRO A 106 -6.99 -12.72 -2.10
N GLU A 107 -5.84 -12.08 -2.30
CA GLU A 107 -4.82 -11.80 -1.28
C GLU A 107 -5.27 -10.79 -0.24
N HIS A 108 -6.26 -9.95 -0.56
CA HIS A 108 -6.79 -8.89 0.29
C HIS A 108 -8.20 -9.21 0.81
N SER A 109 -8.69 -10.43 0.53
CA SER A 109 -10.08 -10.82 0.79
C SER A 109 -10.46 -10.90 2.28
N ASP A 110 -9.45 -10.94 3.14
CA ASP A 110 -9.55 -11.00 4.60
C ASP A 110 -9.48 -9.63 5.27
N LEU A 111 -9.24 -8.55 4.52
CA LEU A 111 -9.22 -7.19 5.06
C LEU A 111 -10.61 -6.77 5.57
N GLN A 112 -10.60 -6.11 6.73
CA GLN A 112 -11.80 -5.72 7.47
C GLN A 112 -11.64 -4.31 8.06
N PRO A 113 -12.73 -3.52 8.18
CA PRO A 113 -14.07 -3.78 7.63
C PRO A 113 -14.05 -3.67 6.10
N ARG A 114 -14.79 -4.55 5.42
CA ARG A 114 -14.70 -4.71 3.96
C ARG A 114 -15.00 -3.42 3.20
N LEU A 115 -16.04 -2.71 3.64
CA LEU A 115 -16.52 -1.50 2.98
C LEU A 115 -15.56 -0.31 3.12
N TYR A 116 -14.78 -0.27 4.21
CA TYR A 116 -13.70 0.71 4.39
C TYR A 116 -12.62 0.49 3.33
N TRP A 117 -12.04 -0.72 3.28
CA TRP A 117 -10.96 -1.05 2.36
C TRP A 117 -11.36 -0.90 0.89
N ASN A 118 -12.59 -1.31 0.55
CA ASN A 118 -13.13 -1.15 -0.80
C ASN A 118 -13.36 0.31 -1.22
N ARG A 119 -13.37 1.27 -0.29
CA ARG A 119 -13.54 2.70 -0.58
C ARG A 119 -12.25 3.51 -0.42
N ARG A 120 -11.35 3.03 0.44
CA ARG A 120 -10.12 3.72 0.85
C ARG A 120 -8.98 3.58 -0.15
N ALA A 121 -8.94 2.50 -0.93
CA ALA A 121 -7.76 2.15 -1.71
C ALA A 121 -8.12 1.64 -3.11
N ARG A 122 -7.24 1.97 -4.08
CA ARG A 122 -7.15 1.34 -5.41
C ARG A 122 -5.78 0.73 -5.69
N GLY A 123 -4.90 0.72 -4.70
CA GLY A 123 -3.68 -0.05 -4.68
C GLY A 123 -3.30 -0.41 -3.25
N LEU A 124 -2.46 -1.43 -3.13
CA LEU A 124 -1.85 -1.86 -1.86
C LEU A 124 -0.51 -2.53 -2.21
N GLY A 125 0.51 -2.28 -1.39
CA GLY A 125 1.81 -2.92 -1.47
C GLY A 125 1.79 -4.35 -0.95
N ALA A 126 2.77 -5.15 -1.37
CA ALA A 126 2.91 -6.54 -0.97
C ALA A 126 3.50 -6.69 0.45
N THR A 127 3.08 -7.75 1.15
CA THR A 127 3.72 -8.25 2.38
C THR A 127 4.06 -9.73 2.25
N PRO A 128 4.87 -10.32 3.14
CA PRO A 128 5.10 -11.77 3.15
C PRO A 128 3.81 -12.60 3.26
N GLU A 129 2.83 -12.12 4.02
CA GLU A 129 1.52 -12.77 4.22
C GLU A 129 0.58 -12.54 3.03
N ARG A 130 0.65 -11.35 2.42
CA ARG A 130 -0.14 -10.96 1.24
C ARG A 130 0.80 -10.53 0.11
N PRO A 131 1.45 -11.50 -0.58
CA PRO A 131 2.46 -11.19 -1.59
C PRO A 131 1.81 -10.78 -2.92
N SER A 132 1.00 -9.72 -2.88
CA SER A 132 0.38 -9.10 -4.03
C SER A 132 0.51 -7.58 -3.90
N VAL A 133 1.11 -6.96 -4.90
CA VAL A 133 0.91 -5.54 -5.17
C VAL A 133 -0.40 -5.41 -5.94
N SER A 134 -1.14 -4.32 -5.78
CA SER A 134 -2.35 -4.10 -6.58
C SER A 134 -2.48 -2.68 -7.08
N CYS A 135 -3.18 -2.52 -8.21
CA CYS A 135 -3.53 -1.24 -8.81
C CYS A 135 -4.81 -1.38 -9.65
N GLY A 136 -5.63 -0.32 -9.71
CA GLY A 136 -6.79 -0.25 -10.59
C GLY A 136 -6.43 0.03 -12.04
N GLU A 137 -7.12 -0.61 -12.98
CA GLU A 137 -6.94 -0.33 -14.41
C GLU A 137 -7.29 1.12 -14.78
N GLU A 138 -8.19 1.76 -14.01
CA GLU A 138 -8.55 3.16 -14.22
C GLU A 138 -7.35 4.10 -14.06
N ASN A 139 -6.42 3.79 -13.16
CA ASN A 139 -5.20 4.55 -12.95
C ASN A 139 -4.15 4.28 -14.03
N LEU A 140 -4.04 3.01 -14.47
CA LEU A 140 -3.09 2.63 -15.53
C LEU A 140 -3.47 3.23 -16.89
N LEU A 141 -4.76 3.34 -17.18
CA LEU A 141 -5.27 3.70 -18.51
C LEU A 141 -6.01 5.04 -18.55
N LEU A 142 -5.97 5.83 -17.46
CA LEU A 142 -6.53 7.17 -17.33
C LEU A 142 -8.05 7.21 -17.59
N TYR A 143 -8.78 6.27 -17.00
CA TYR A 143 -10.23 6.25 -17.15
C TYR A 143 -10.86 7.47 -16.47
N PRO A 144 -12.01 7.97 -16.96
CA PRO A 144 -12.74 9.03 -16.28
C PRO A 144 -13.09 8.64 -14.84
N ASN A 145 -13.02 9.62 -13.94
CA ASN A 145 -13.25 9.49 -12.49
C ASN A 145 -12.25 8.61 -11.74
N ASP A 146 -11.05 8.32 -12.29
CA ASP A 146 -9.97 7.75 -11.49
C ASP A 146 -9.74 8.61 -10.23
N PRO A 147 -9.91 8.06 -9.00
CA PRO A 147 -9.72 8.81 -7.76
C PRO A 147 -8.27 9.22 -7.52
N TYR A 148 -7.31 8.68 -8.29
CA TYR A 148 -5.88 8.95 -8.21
C TYR A 148 -5.30 9.46 -9.53
N SER A 149 -6.09 10.19 -10.34
CA SER A 149 -5.72 10.61 -11.70
C SER A 149 -4.50 11.55 -11.80
N THR A 150 -4.03 12.07 -10.68
CA THR A 150 -2.88 12.98 -10.57
C THR A 150 -1.59 12.27 -10.15
N GLU A 151 -1.61 10.95 -10.05
CA GLU A 151 -0.46 10.12 -9.69
C GLU A 151 -0.52 8.74 -10.36
N ASN A 152 0.55 7.94 -10.20
CA ASN A 152 0.57 6.56 -10.65
C ASN A 152 0.73 5.62 -9.45
N ILE A 153 -0.36 4.94 -9.10
CA ILE A 153 -0.43 4.03 -7.96
C ILE A 153 0.48 2.82 -8.14
N LEU A 154 0.68 2.33 -9.37
CA LEU A 154 1.62 1.24 -9.61
C LEU A 154 3.03 1.62 -9.17
N ILE A 155 3.50 2.81 -9.50
CA ILE A 155 4.87 3.26 -9.16
C ILE A 155 5.05 3.30 -7.63
N HIS A 156 4.08 3.85 -6.90
CA HIS A 156 4.09 3.89 -5.43
C HIS A 156 4.10 2.47 -4.82
N GLU A 157 3.12 1.65 -5.20
CA GLU A 157 2.91 0.35 -4.54
C GLU A 157 3.99 -0.66 -4.94
N LEU A 158 4.56 -0.55 -6.15
CA LEU A 158 5.74 -1.32 -6.53
C LEU A 158 6.99 -0.87 -5.77
N ALA A 159 7.13 0.42 -5.41
CA ALA A 159 8.23 0.87 -4.57
C ALA A 159 8.22 0.18 -3.20
N HIS A 160 7.04 0.04 -2.57
CA HIS A 160 6.90 -0.76 -1.35
C HIS A 160 7.32 -2.22 -1.55
N ALA A 161 6.94 -2.84 -2.66
CA ALA A 161 7.32 -4.24 -2.94
C ALA A 161 8.81 -4.40 -3.23
N VAL A 162 9.40 -3.47 -4.00
CA VAL A 162 10.84 -3.42 -4.24
C VAL A 162 11.58 -3.31 -2.91
N HIS A 163 11.13 -2.43 -2.03
CA HIS A 163 11.72 -2.27 -0.71
C HIS A 163 11.58 -3.54 0.15
N LYS A 164 10.34 -3.93 0.48
CA LYS A 164 10.09 -4.96 1.49
C LYS A 164 10.32 -6.38 0.99
N MET A 165 10.15 -6.62 -0.29
CA MET A 165 10.13 -7.96 -0.89
C MET A 165 11.28 -8.22 -1.88
N GLY A 166 11.95 -7.16 -2.37
CA GLY A 166 13.12 -7.28 -3.24
C GLY A 166 14.42 -7.02 -2.49
N LEU A 167 14.58 -5.80 -1.98
CA LEU A 167 15.79 -5.33 -1.31
C LEU A 167 16.08 -6.10 -0.03
N SER A 168 15.06 -6.59 0.68
CA SER A 168 15.24 -7.51 1.81
C SER A 168 16.09 -8.76 1.49
N GLU A 169 16.18 -9.18 0.22
CA GLU A 169 17.11 -10.23 -0.21
C GLU A 169 18.38 -9.70 -0.89
N THR A 170 18.26 -8.66 -1.73
CA THR A 170 19.38 -8.21 -2.59
C THR A 170 20.30 -7.19 -1.92
N ASP A 171 19.77 -6.43 -0.97
CA ASP A 171 20.50 -5.50 -0.09
C ASP A 171 19.82 -5.41 1.28
N PRO A 172 20.10 -6.37 2.18
CA PRO A 172 19.46 -6.43 3.50
C PRO A 172 19.74 -5.22 4.41
N THR A 173 20.71 -4.36 4.05
CA THR A 173 21.04 -3.15 4.84
C THR A 173 20.22 -1.93 4.43
N PHE A 174 19.44 -2.02 3.36
CA PHE A 174 18.72 -0.88 2.80
C PHE A 174 17.70 -0.28 3.78
N ASP A 175 16.89 -1.11 4.45
CA ASP A 175 15.81 -0.66 5.36
C ASP A 175 16.38 0.14 6.54
N GLU A 176 17.48 -0.31 7.15
CA GLU A 176 18.18 0.41 8.23
C GLU A 176 18.69 1.78 7.76
N ARG A 177 19.30 1.84 6.56
CA ARG A 177 19.76 3.11 5.97
C ARG A 177 18.61 4.05 5.65
N LEU A 178 17.48 3.51 5.20
CA LEU A 178 16.27 4.27 4.90
C LEU A 178 15.64 4.82 6.18
N GLU A 179 15.49 4.00 7.22
CA GLU A 179 14.97 4.41 8.54
C GLU A 179 15.84 5.53 9.15
N ALA A 180 17.16 5.38 9.15
CA ALA A 180 18.07 6.41 9.62
C ALA A 180 17.96 7.72 8.81
N THR A 181 17.74 7.61 7.48
CA THR A 181 17.55 8.78 6.60
C THR A 181 16.22 9.48 6.88
N TYR A 182 15.16 8.70 7.06
CA TYR A 182 13.83 9.18 7.43
C TYR A 182 13.85 9.91 8.78
N ASP A 183 14.44 9.32 9.80
CA ASP A 183 14.56 9.93 11.13
C ASP A 183 15.28 11.27 11.08
N GLN A 184 16.32 11.38 10.25
CA GLN A 184 17.02 12.64 10.04
C GLN A 184 16.14 13.67 9.32
N ALA A 185 15.39 13.27 8.28
CA ALA A 185 14.46 14.14 7.57
C ALA A 185 13.37 14.68 8.50
N VAL A 186 12.80 13.83 9.36
CA VAL A 186 11.81 14.23 10.37
C VAL A 186 12.41 15.22 11.39
N LYS A 187 13.63 14.98 11.88
CA LYS A 187 14.33 15.91 12.80
C LYS A 187 14.55 17.28 12.19
N GLU A 188 14.83 17.33 10.89
CA GLU A 188 15.01 18.57 10.12
C GLU A 188 13.67 19.21 9.71
N GLY A 189 12.53 18.59 10.03
CA GLY A 189 11.20 19.09 9.70
C GLY A 189 10.82 18.92 8.22
N LEU A 190 11.58 18.12 7.46
CA LEU A 190 11.20 17.76 6.10
C LEU A 190 9.91 16.93 6.12
N TRP A 191 9.10 17.10 5.09
CA TRP A 191 7.83 16.38 4.90
C TRP A 191 6.81 16.57 6.04
N LYS A 192 7.03 17.51 6.97
CA LYS A 192 6.19 17.67 8.17
C LYS A 192 4.70 17.80 7.82
N GLY A 193 3.90 16.90 8.37
CA GLY A 193 2.44 16.90 8.19
C GLY A 193 2.00 16.39 6.81
N LYS A 194 2.91 15.79 6.05
CA LYS A 194 2.67 15.20 4.73
C LYS A 194 2.66 13.69 4.81
N TYR A 195 2.16 13.04 3.76
CA TYR A 195 2.02 11.60 3.70
C TYR A 195 3.37 10.89 3.83
N ALA A 196 4.41 11.43 3.19
CA ALA A 196 5.79 10.97 3.33
C ALA A 196 6.33 10.99 4.79
N SER A 197 5.76 11.78 5.71
CA SER A 197 6.17 11.80 7.13
C SER A 197 5.40 10.81 8.01
N ARG A 198 4.63 9.87 7.44
CA ARG A 198 3.86 8.89 8.22
C ARG A 198 4.74 7.79 8.79
N ASN A 199 5.68 7.30 7.99
CA ASN A 199 6.71 6.32 8.35
C ASN A 199 7.75 6.24 7.21
N HIS A 200 8.85 5.52 7.42
CA HIS A 200 9.93 5.42 6.43
C HIS A 200 9.55 4.62 5.17
N TYR A 201 8.52 3.77 5.22
CA TYR A 201 8.00 3.07 4.04
C TYR A 201 7.31 4.03 3.06
N GLU A 202 6.41 4.89 3.57
CA GLU A 202 5.73 5.93 2.78
C GLU A 202 6.74 6.96 2.28
N TYR A 203 7.67 7.37 3.14
CA TYR A 203 8.78 8.26 2.77
C TYR A 203 9.54 7.77 1.53
N PHE A 204 9.85 6.47 1.46
CA PHE A 204 10.50 5.89 0.29
C PHE A 204 9.57 5.87 -0.94
N ALA A 205 8.33 5.42 -0.80
CA ALA A 205 7.41 5.29 -1.93
C ALA A 205 7.07 6.65 -2.56
N GLU A 206 6.83 7.66 -1.75
CA GLU A 206 6.64 9.05 -2.17
C GLU A 206 7.88 9.61 -2.86
N GLY A 207 9.08 9.34 -2.31
CA GLY A 207 10.35 9.67 -2.94
C GLY A 207 10.52 9.02 -4.31
N VAL A 208 10.09 7.77 -4.47
CA VAL A 208 10.13 7.06 -5.75
C VAL A 208 9.13 7.65 -6.75
N GLN A 209 7.93 8.04 -6.32
CA GLN A 209 6.99 8.76 -7.19
C GLN A 209 7.58 10.09 -7.67
N SER A 210 8.20 10.87 -6.78
CA SER A 210 8.85 12.12 -7.19
C SER A 210 10.03 11.84 -8.11
N TRP A 211 10.83 10.80 -7.85
CA TRP A 211 11.95 10.40 -8.73
C TRP A 211 11.53 10.03 -10.15
N PHE A 212 10.30 9.57 -10.34
CA PHE A 212 9.73 9.28 -11.66
C PHE A 212 8.77 10.36 -12.17
N ASP A 213 8.70 11.53 -11.51
CA ASP A 213 7.87 12.69 -11.87
C ASP A 213 6.37 12.37 -11.92
N THR A 214 5.88 11.59 -10.94
CA THR A 214 4.47 11.18 -10.85
C THR A 214 3.85 11.39 -9.47
N ASN A 215 4.51 12.12 -8.57
CA ASN A 215 3.92 12.43 -7.28
C ASN A 215 2.92 13.60 -7.42
N ARG A 216 2.04 13.74 -6.44
CA ARG A 216 1.11 14.86 -6.32
C ARG A 216 1.81 16.06 -5.71
N GLU A 217 1.27 17.24 -5.99
CA GLU A 217 1.88 18.50 -5.57
C GLU A 217 0.87 19.39 -4.86
N ASN A 218 1.33 20.05 -3.80
CA ASN A 218 0.65 21.18 -3.13
C ASN A 218 -0.81 20.92 -2.70
N ASP A 219 -1.07 19.73 -2.14
CA ASP A 219 -2.36 19.41 -1.52
C ASP A 219 -2.23 19.17 0.00
N PHE A 220 -3.30 18.66 0.62
CA PHE A 220 -3.31 18.39 2.06
C PHE A 220 -2.20 17.40 2.45
N GLU A 221 -2.04 16.33 1.69
CA GLU A 221 -1.13 15.22 1.96
C GLU A 221 0.26 15.42 1.33
N HIS A 222 0.42 16.26 0.31
CA HIS A 222 1.68 16.44 -0.43
C HIS A 222 2.23 17.88 -0.34
N ASN A 223 3.55 18.05 -0.44
CA ASN A 223 4.20 19.37 -0.53
C ASN A 223 4.53 19.70 -2.00
N HIS A 224 5.50 20.59 -2.23
CA HIS A 224 5.93 21.01 -3.56
C HIS A 224 6.82 19.99 -4.30
N VAL A 225 7.21 18.86 -3.67
CA VAL A 225 8.21 17.95 -4.21
C VAL A 225 7.55 16.85 -5.03
N ASN A 226 7.30 17.11 -6.31
CA ASN A 226 6.68 16.13 -7.20
C ASN A 226 7.59 15.62 -8.32
N THR A 227 8.75 16.23 -8.50
CA THR A 227 9.75 15.83 -9.51
C THR A 227 11.05 15.33 -8.91
N ARG A 228 11.86 14.66 -9.75
CA ARG A 228 13.19 14.19 -9.37
C ARG A 228 14.10 15.33 -8.97
N GLU A 229 14.02 16.44 -9.70
CA GLU A 229 14.92 17.58 -9.47
C GLU A 229 14.58 18.29 -8.16
N GLU A 230 13.30 18.49 -7.87
CA GLU A 230 12.88 18.98 -6.55
C GLU A 230 13.28 18.03 -5.43
N LEU A 231 13.16 16.71 -5.62
CA LEU A 231 13.57 15.74 -4.60
C LEU A 231 15.06 15.84 -4.30
N LYS A 232 15.91 15.97 -5.32
CA LYS A 232 17.36 16.17 -5.13
C LYS A 232 17.68 17.45 -4.36
N THR A 233 16.92 18.51 -4.59
CA THR A 233 17.13 19.80 -3.91
C THR A 233 16.58 19.77 -2.48
N TYR A 234 15.38 19.25 -2.29
CA TYR A 234 14.65 19.25 -1.02
C TYR A 234 15.16 18.20 -0.03
N ASP A 235 15.36 16.97 -0.51
CA ASP A 235 15.82 15.84 0.30
C ASP A 235 16.91 15.01 -0.44
N PRO A 236 18.13 15.55 -0.55
CA PRO A 236 19.22 14.91 -1.28
C PRO A 236 19.60 13.52 -0.73
N ARG A 237 19.30 13.22 0.55
CA ARG A 237 19.59 11.92 1.15
C ARG A 237 18.61 10.86 0.66
N LEU A 238 17.31 11.16 0.64
CA LEU A 238 16.32 10.29 0.00
C LEU A 238 16.61 10.10 -1.49
N ALA A 239 16.90 11.20 -2.20
CA ALA A 239 17.27 11.15 -3.62
C ALA A 239 18.43 10.19 -3.88
N LYS A 240 19.45 10.17 -2.99
CA LYS A 240 20.59 9.25 -3.08
C LYS A 240 20.17 7.78 -2.94
N LEU A 241 19.31 7.44 -1.97
CA LEU A 241 18.82 6.07 -1.79
C LEU A 241 17.95 5.63 -2.97
N VAL A 242 17.07 6.50 -3.46
CA VAL A 242 16.25 6.18 -4.64
C VAL A 242 17.13 5.97 -5.88
N LYS A 243 18.16 6.80 -6.08
CA LYS A 243 19.16 6.64 -7.14
C LYS A 243 19.93 5.33 -7.05
N GLU A 244 20.29 4.88 -5.84
CA GLU A 244 20.97 3.61 -5.63
C GLU A 244 20.13 2.43 -6.14
N VAL A 245 18.80 2.48 -5.92
CA VAL A 245 17.88 1.41 -6.32
C VAL A 245 17.57 1.45 -7.81
N PHE A 246 17.16 2.61 -8.33
CA PHE A 246 16.58 2.74 -9.67
C PHE A 246 17.50 3.39 -10.71
N GLY A 247 18.68 3.85 -10.28
CA GLY A 247 19.59 4.63 -11.12
C GLY A 247 19.02 6.00 -11.50
N GLU A 248 19.77 6.73 -12.31
CA GLU A 248 19.42 8.08 -12.77
C GLU A 248 19.21 8.11 -14.29
N ARG A 249 18.35 7.22 -14.78
CA ARG A 249 18.03 7.15 -16.21
C ARG A 249 17.20 8.36 -16.63
N LEU A 250 17.27 8.73 -17.91
CA LEU A 250 16.47 9.83 -18.47
C LEU A 250 14.97 9.57 -18.42
N TRP A 251 14.54 8.30 -18.40
CA TRP A 251 13.13 7.95 -18.35
C TRP A 251 12.44 8.56 -17.11
N ARG A 252 11.25 9.11 -17.35
CA ARG A 252 10.27 9.60 -16.37
C ARG A 252 8.91 9.07 -16.74
N TYR A 253 8.04 8.95 -15.77
CA TYR A 253 6.65 8.64 -16.06
C TYR A 253 6.06 9.76 -16.92
N GLN A 254 5.29 9.34 -17.91
CA GLN A 254 4.43 10.20 -18.70
C GLN A 254 3.09 9.51 -18.76
N LEU A 255 2.02 10.29 -18.71
CA LEU A 255 0.67 9.78 -18.90
C LEU A 255 0.60 9.04 -20.25
N PRO A 256 -0.06 7.87 -20.32
CA PRO A 256 -0.26 7.14 -21.58
C PRO A 256 -0.71 8.02 -22.76
N ALA A 257 -1.56 9.02 -22.50
CA ALA A 257 -2.06 9.95 -23.50
C ALA A 257 -0.99 10.90 -24.09
N ASP A 258 0.11 11.15 -23.38
CA ASP A 258 1.14 12.13 -23.74
C ASP A 258 2.37 11.50 -24.42
N ARG A 259 2.51 10.17 -24.34
CA ARG A 259 3.66 9.46 -24.90
C ARG A 259 3.67 9.53 -26.43
N ARG A 260 4.78 10.00 -27.01
CA ARG A 260 5.00 10.09 -28.46
C ARG A 260 6.35 9.47 -28.84
N PRO A 261 6.39 8.53 -29.82
CA PRO A 261 5.24 7.89 -30.49
C PRO A 261 4.40 7.05 -29.52
N MET A 262 3.17 6.71 -29.91
CA MET A 262 2.32 5.81 -29.13
C MET A 262 3.06 4.48 -28.87
N PRO A 263 3.17 4.03 -27.61
CA PRO A 263 3.78 2.75 -27.30
C PRO A 263 3.07 1.58 -28.00
N ALA A 264 3.84 0.60 -28.46
CA ALA A 264 3.30 -0.54 -29.22
C ALA A 264 2.20 -1.31 -28.47
N HIS A 265 2.31 -1.41 -27.15
CA HIS A 265 1.33 -2.12 -26.32
C HIS A 265 0.00 -1.39 -26.16
N LEU A 266 -0.07 -0.09 -26.49
CA LEU A 266 -1.31 0.71 -26.51
C LEU A 266 -1.86 0.88 -27.94
N LYS A 267 -1.29 0.19 -28.93
CA LYS A 267 -1.78 0.25 -30.31
C LYS A 267 -3.24 -0.24 -30.37
N GLY A 268 -4.12 0.62 -30.88
CA GLY A 268 -5.56 0.34 -30.99
C GLY A 268 -6.39 0.64 -29.74
N TYR A 269 -5.76 1.04 -28.64
CA TYR A 269 -6.49 1.52 -27.47
C TYR A 269 -7.15 2.87 -27.79
N ASP A 270 -8.46 2.98 -27.50
CA ASP A 270 -9.25 4.19 -27.67
C ASP A 270 -9.74 4.69 -26.30
N PRO A 271 -9.13 5.74 -25.73
CA PRO A 271 -9.51 6.25 -24.40
C PRO A 271 -10.95 6.79 -24.36
N LYS A 272 -11.56 7.11 -25.52
CA LYS A 272 -12.97 7.57 -25.56
C LYS A 272 -13.95 6.43 -25.29
N LYS A 273 -13.51 5.17 -25.39
CA LYS A 273 -14.30 3.98 -25.07
C LYS A 273 -13.99 3.42 -23.68
N ALA A 274 -13.12 4.09 -22.92
CA ALA A 274 -12.83 3.71 -21.55
C ALA A 274 -14.09 3.74 -20.69
N PRO A 275 -14.30 2.75 -19.79
CA PRO A 275 -15.37 2.82 -18.81
C PRO A 275 -15.10 3.96 -17.82
N VAL A 276 -16.15 4.40 -17.12
CA VAL A 276 -16.05 5.42 -16.07
C VAL A 276 -15.92 4.71 -14.73
N PHE A 277 -14.91 5.07 -13.94
CA PHE A 277 -14.74 4.53 -12.60
C PHE A 277 -15.86 5.01 -11.66
N GLY A 278 -16.31 4.12 -10.78
CA GLY A 278 -17.31 4.43 -9.76
C GLY A 278 -17.16 3.54 -8.54
N TRP A 279 -17.22 4.17 -7.36
CA TRP A 279 -17.30 3.44 -6.09
C TRP A 279 -18.68 2.75 -5.93
N PRO A 280 -18.76 1.58 -5.26
CA PRO A 280 -20.04 0.93 -5.00
C PRO A 280 -20.91 1.81 -4.11
N ALA A 281 -22.20 1.93 -4.43
CA ALA A 281 -23.15 2.70 -3.63
C ALA A 281 -23.14 2.31 -2.14
N ARG A 282 -22.99 0.99 -1.84
CA ARG A 282 -22.88 0.50 -0.46
C ARG A 282 -21.63 1.01 0.26
N SER A 283 -20.48 1.02 -0.40
CA SER A 283 -19.23 1.51 0.18
C SER A 283 -19.25 3.03 0.36
N VAL A 284 -19.84 3.77 -0.59
CA VAL A 284 -20.05 5.22 -0.48
C VAL A 284 -20.92 5.54 0.74
N ALA A 285 -22.10 4.93 0.84
CA ALA A 285 -23.02 5.15 1.95
C ALA A 285 -22.40 4.76 3.31
N TRP A 286 -21.63 3.67 3.37
CA TRP A 286 -20.92 3.29 4.59
C TRP A 286 -19.87 4.33 4.97
N TYR A 287 -19.09 4.84 4.01
CA TYR A 287 -18.02 5.81 4.25
C TYR A 287 -18.56 7.19 4.67
N GLU A 288 -19.72 7.59 4.14
CA GLU A 288 -20.42 8.79 4.61
C GLU A 288 -20.85 8.67 6.06
N ARG A 289 -21.39 7.51 6.46
CA ARG A 289 -21.71 7.22 7.86
C ARG A 289 -20.45 7.19 8.74
N PHE A 290 -19.36 6.61 8.24
CA PHE A 290 -18.07 6.60 8.93
C PHE A 290 -17.56 8.01 9.21
N LYS A 291 -17.51 8.88 8.20
CA LYS A 291 -17.15 10.30 8.38
C LYS A 291 -18.08 11.05 9.34
N ALA A 292 -19.35 10.65 9.41
CA ALA A 292 -20.32 11.22 10.34
C ALA A 292 -20.25 10.63 11.76
N GLY A 293 -19.23 9.83 12.08
CA GLY A 293 -19.08 9.19 13.40
C GLY A 293 -20.16 8.14 13.70
N LYS A 294 -20.76 7.54 12.66
CA LYS A 294 -21.82 6.52 12.77
C LYS A 294 -21.34 5.10 12.50
N GLU A 295 -20.06 4.92 12.14
CA GLU A 295 -19.42 3.62 11.94
C GLU A 295 -18.08 3.59 12.67
N THR A 296 -17.52 2.39 12.85
CA THR A 296 -16.18 2.16 13.41
C THR A 296 -15.30 1.43 12.40
N LEU A 297 -13.99 1.43 12.60
CA LEU A 297 -13.06 0.55 11.87
C LEU A 297 -13.10 -0.92 12.35
N ALA A 298 -14.11 -1.32 13.11
CA ALA A 298 -14.27 -2.69 13.57
C ALA A 298 -14.63 -3.64 12.42
N PRO A 299 -14.18 -4.91 12.46
CA PRO A 299 -14.56 -5.89 11.46
C PRO A 299 -16.07 -6.13 11.43
N ASP A 300 -16.59 -6.62 10.30
CA ASP A 300 -18.03 -6.76 10.07
C ASP A 300 -18.74 -7.66 11.12
N HIS A 301 -18.00 -8.58 11.74
CA HIS A 301 -18.49 -9.50 12.77
C HIS A 301 -18.31 -9.00 14.22
N ALA A 302 -17.87 -7.75 14.42
CA ALA A 302 -17.66 -7.17 15.74
C ALA A 302 -19.00 -6.95 16.48
N MET A 303 -18.99 -7.26 17.77
CA MET A 303 -20.13 -7.07 18.68
C MET A 303 -20.16 -5.66 19.25
N GLN A 304 -21.35 -5.08 19.37
CA GLN A 304 -21.53 -3.81 20.07
C GLN A 304 -21.16 -3.99 21.55
N LEU A 305 -20.27 -3.15 22.06
CA LEU A 305 -19.94 -3.09 23.47
C LEU A 305 -21.05 -2.35 24.22
N GLU A 306 -21.44 -2.93 25.35
CA GLU A 306 -22.38 -2.34 26.29
C GLU A 306 -21.62 -1.43 27.26
N LEU A 307 -22.12 -0.20 27.44
CA LEU A 307 -21.58 0.76 28.40
C LEU A 307 -22.23 0.54 29.76
N LEU A 308 -21.40 0.34 30.77
CA LEU A 308 -21.77 0.12 32.16
C LEU A 308 -21.54 1.39 32.98
N SER A 309 -22.32 1.56 34.05
CA SER A 309 -22.22 2.72 34.95
C SER A 309 -20.84 2.80 35.62
N PRO A 310 -20.27 4.00 35.77
CA PRO A 310 -19.03 4.20 36.50
C PRO A 310 -19.17 3.98 38.02
N GLU A 311 -20.40 3.95 38.54
CA GLU A 311 -20.71 3.80 39.97
C GLU A 311 -20.56 2.35 40.49
N SER A 312 -20.28 1.39 39.61
CA SER A 312 -20.07 -0.01 40.02
C SER A 312 -18.70 -0.21 40.68
N GLU A 313 -18.69 -0.88 41.83
CA GLU A 313 -17.48 -1.18 42.59
C GLU A 313 -16.86 -2.54 42.21
N ASN A 314 -15.56 -2.72 42.47
CA ASN A 314 -14.82 -3.98 42.37
C ASN A 314 -14.52 -4.54 40.96
N TRP A 315 -14.44 -3.67 39.95
CA TRP A 315 -13.97 -4.07 38.61
C TRP A 315 -12.54 -4.59 38.63
N ARG A 316 -12.32 -5.77 38.04
CA ARG A 316 -10.99 -6.33 37.76
C ARG A 316 -11.05 -7.23 36.55
N SER A 317 -10.00 -7.20 35.73
CA SER A 317 -9.93 -8.12 34.60
C SER A 317 -9.62 -9.55 35.07
N PRO A 318 -10.26 -10.58 34.49
CA PRO A 318 -9.83 -11.95 34.66
C PRO A 318 -8.60 -12.25 33.77
N ARG A 319 -7.79 -13.22 34.18
CA ARG A 319 -6.76 -13.81 33.31
C ARG A 319 -7.42 -14.81 32.37
N THR A 320 -7.44 -14.52 31.08
CA THR A 320 -7.99 -15.44 30.06
C THR A 320 -7.03 -15.59 28.88
N PRO A 321 -7.03 -16.73 28.18
CA PRO A 321 -6.13 -16.96 27.05
C PRO A 321 -6.69 -16.41 25.72
N HIS A 322 -7.96 -16.02 25.69
CA HIS A 322 -8.66 -15.69 24.45
C HIS A 322 -8.38 -14.24 24.02
N LYS A 323 -7.42 -14.07 23.10
CA LYS A 323 -7.12 -12.78 22.48
C LYS A 323 -8.29 -12.27 21.63
N THR A 324 -8.54 -10.97 21.71
CA THR A 324 -9.58 -10.26 20.96
C THR A 324 -9.17 -8.79 20.81
N GLN A 325 -10.02 -7.96 20.21
CA GLN A 325 -9.76 -6.55 19.95
C GLN A 325 -10.97 -5.69 20.30
N ILE A 326 -10.71 -4.45 20.68
CA ILE A 326 -11.73 -3.41 20.79
C ILE A 326 -11.48 -2.31 19.78
N TYR A 327 -12.58 -1.75 19.26
CA TYR A 327 -12.59 -0.68 18.28
C TYR A 327 -13.48 0.44 18.79
N ILE A 328 -12.88 1.58 19.09
CA ILE A 328 -13.58 2.70 19.70
C ILE A 328 -13.56 3.87 18.72
N SER A 329 -14.72 4.48 18.49
CA SER A 329 -14.87 5.76 17.78
C SER A 329 -15.39 6.79 18.75
N ASN A 330 -14.72 7.93 18.84
CA ASN A 330 -15.20 9.06 19.61
C ASN A 330 -16.06 9.97 18.73
N ALA A 331 -17.38 9.82 18.82
CA ALA A 331 -18.35 10.69 18.16
C ALA A 331 -18.93 11.75 19.13
N SER A 332 -18.29 11.99 20.27
CA SER A 332 -18.63 13.06 21.21
C SER A 332 -17.91 14.38 20.89
N SER A 333 -18.30 15.45 21.59
CA SER A 333 -17.60 16.74 21.57
C SER A 333 -16.43 16.83 22.55
N ARG A 334 -16.19 15.79 23.36
CA ARG A 334 -15.14 15.78 24.39
C ARG A 334 -14.03 14.81 24.03
N ALA A 335 -12.83 15.09 24.53
CA ALA A 335 -11.72 14.17 24.46
C ALA A 335 -11.87 13.07 25.52
N ILE A 336 -11.57 11.83 25.15
CA ILE A 336 -11.63 10.67 26.05
C ILE A 336 -10.32 9.88 25.99
N ALA A 337 -10.04 9.11 27.03
CA ALA A 337 -8.95 8.14 27.04
C ALA A 337 -9.48 6.74 27.41
N LEU A 338 -8.67 5.73 27.08
CA LEU A 338 -8.95 4.32 27.38
C LEU A 338 -8.07 3.83 28.51
N GLU A 339 -8.69 3.17 29.48
CA GLU A 339 -7.97 2.50 30.55
C GLU A 339 -8.41 1.05 30.69
N TRP A 340 -7.43 0.15 30.73
CA TRP A 340 -7.64 -1.24 31.10
C TRP A 340 -7.57 -1.38 32.61
N ILE A 341 -8.52 -2.08 33.21
CA ILE A 341 -8.49 -2.40 34.64
C ILE A 341 -7.75 -3.71 34.81
N ASP A 342 -6.57 -3.67 35.44
CA ASP A 342 -5.72 -4.85 35.57
C ASP A 342 -6.28 -5.93 36.50
N PHE A 343 -5.51 -6.99 36.71
CA PHE A 343 -5.92 -8.14 37.53
C PHE A 343 -6.11 -7.79 39.01
N ASP A 344 -5.47 -6.71 39.47
CA ASP A 344 -5.55 -6.21 40.84
C ASP A 344 -6.57 -5.07 40.97
N GLY A 345 -7.32 -4.78 39.91
CA GLY A 345 -8.31 -3.70 39.88
C GLY A 345 -7.72 -2.30 39.62
N LYS A 346 -6.45 -2.20 39.23
CA LYS A 346 -5.78 -0.89 39.01
C LYS A 346 -5.90 -0.48 37.54
N PRO A 347 -6.26 0.79 37.26
CA PRO A 347 -6.34 1.28 35.89
C PRO A 347 -4.95 1.40 35.25
N LYS A 348 -4.87 1.09 33.95
CA LYS A 348 -3.71 1.24 33.09
C LYS A 348 -4.13 1.99 31.84
N THR A 349 -3.59 3.16 31.61
CA THR A 349 -3.88 3.96 30.42
C THR A 349 -3.24 3.33 29.18
N TYR A 350 -4.00 3.29 28.08
CA TYR A 350 -3.53 2.79 26.78
C TYR A 350 -3.77 3.81 25.68
N GLY A 351 -2.78 3.95 24.81
CA GLY A 351 -2.81 4.86 23.67
C GLY A 351 -2.64 6.33 24.08
N VAL A 352 -3.00 7.20 23.14
CA VAL A 352 -3.06 8.66 23.34
C VAL A 352 -4.52 9.09 23.48
N GLU A 353 -4.72 10.37 23.83
CA GLU A 353 -6.03 11.03 23.80
C GLU A 353 -6.81 10.69 22.52
N LEU A 354 -8.08 10.30 22.68
CA LEU A 354 -9.03 10.16 21.57
C LEU A 354 -9.85 11.45 21.48
N ARG A 355 -9.47 12.33 20.56
CA ARG A 355 -10.20 13.58 20.31
C ARG A 355 -11.52 13.30 19.59
N PRO A 356 -12.44 14.27 19.51
CA PRO A 356 -13.62 14.15 18.67
C PRO A 356 -13.25 13.68 17.25
N THR A 357 -14.01 12.72 16.72
CA THR A 357 -13.80 12.01 15.44
C THR A 357 -12.65 11.01 15.39
N ASP A 358 -11.80 10.91 16.42
CA ASP A 358 -10.73 9.92 16.43
C ASP A 358 -11.28 8.49 16.57
N HIS A 359 -10.53 7.56 15.97
CA HIS A 359 -10.77 6.12 16.05
C HIS A 359 -9.54 5.44 16.63
N THR A 360 -9.74 4.37 17.40
CA THR A 360 -8.65 3.53 17.87
C THR A 360 -9.00 2.06 17.86
N GLN A 361 -7.96 1.23 17.78
CA GLN A 361 -7.99 -0.21 17.89
C GLN A 361 -7.01 -0.64 18.98
N GLN A 362 -7.44 -1.53 19.86
CA GLN A 362 -6.58 -2.05 20.93
C GLN A 362 -6.73 -3.56 21.07
N GLN A 363 -5.60 -4.26 21.06
CA GLN A 363 -5.53 -5.70 21.37
C GLN A 363 -5.79 -5.91 22.87
N THR A 364 -6.55 -6.96 23.20
CA THR A 364 -6.90 -7.29 24.59
C THR A 364 -7.35 -8.75 24.69
N TYR A 365 -7.95 -9.15 25.82
CA TYR A 365 -8.45 -10.51 26.03
C TYR A 365 -9.92 -10.51 26.43
N ALA A 366 -10.61 -11.61 26.11
CA ALA A 366 -12.00 -11.79 26.47
C ALA A 366 -12.18 -11.72 28.00
N GLY A 367 -13.21 -11.01 28.45
CA GLY A 367 -13.51 -10.75 29.85
C GLY A 367 -12.73 -9.57 30.45
N HIS A 368 -11.71 -9.03 29.76
CA HIS A 368 -11.03 -7.83 30.25
C HIS A 368 -12.03 -6.68 30.44
N VAL A 369 -11.87 -5.97 31.55
CA VAL A 369 -12.65 -4.80 31.90
C VAL A 369 -11.87 -3.56 31.49
N TRP A 370 -12.53 -2.69 30.76
CA TRP A 370 -12.00 -1.40 30.31
C TRP A 370 -12.93 -0.28 30.75
N ARG A 371 -12.42 0.94 30.77
CA ARG A 371 -13.22 2.15 30.95
C ARG A 371 -12.84 3.25 29.98
N LEU A 372 -13.84 4.05 29.65
CA LEU A 372 -13.66 5.38 29.09
C LEU A 372 -13.50 6.37 30.25
N VAL A 373 -12.52 7.25 30.16
CA VAL A 373 -12.34 8.37 31.08
C VAL A 373 -12.34 9.69 30.32
N ASP A 374 -12.73 10.77 30.98
CA ASP A 374 -12.51 12.12 30.46
C ASP A 374 -10.99 12.36 30.40
N ASP A 375 -10.48 12.78 29.24
CA ASP A 375 -9.02 12.89 29.10
C ASP A 375 -8.42 13.98 30.01
N LYS A 376 -9.17 15.03 30.35
CA LYS A 376 -8.67 16.13 31.19
C LYS A 376 -8.79 15.82 32.67
N THR A 377 -9.97 15.41 33.12
CA THR A 377 -10.21 15.18 34.56
C THR A 377 -9.78 13.79 35.02
N LYS A 378 -9.59 12.85 34.08
CA LYS A 378 -9.36 11.42 34.33
C LYS A 378 -10.51 10.73 35.08
N GLU A 379 -11.66 11.38 35.18
CA GLU A 379 -12.85 10.81 35.79
C GLU A 379 -13.45 9.70 34.92
N PRO A 380 -13.84 8.55 35.51
CA PRO A 380 -14.53 7.49 34.79
C PRO A 380 -15.87 7.94 34.22
N ILE A 381 -16.08 7.70 32.92
CA ILE A 381 -17.35 7.96 32.24
C ILE A 381 -18.18 6.67 32.19
N HIS A 382 -17.60 5.59 31.69
CA HIS A 382 -18.25 4.29 31.56
C HIS A 382 -17.25 3.14 31.62
N TYR A 383 -17.69 1.99 32.12
CA TYR A 383 -16.97 0.72 31.98
C TYR A 383 -17.54 -0.10 30.82
N PHE A 384 -16.79 -1.08 30.33
CA PHE A 384 -17.28 -2.11 29.43
C PHE A 384 -16.43 -3.38 29.56
N ILE A 385 -17.05 -4.53 29.26
CA ILE A 385 -16.41 -5.84 29.32
C ILE A 385 -16.23 -6.36 27.90
N VAL A 386 -15.04 -6.85 27.59
CA VAL A 386 -14.72 -7.27 26.22
C VAL A 386 -15.20 -8.70 25.96
N PRO A 387 -16.00 -8.96 24.91
CA PRO A 387 -16.45 -10.31 24.58
C PRO A 387 -15.34 -11.15 23.92
N LYS A 388 -15.61 -12.43 23.66
CA LYS A 388 -14.69 -13.30 22.89
C LYS A 388 -14.52 -12.87 21.44
N LYS A 389 -15.55 -12.27 20.84
CA LYS A 389 -15.48 -11.64 19.51
C LYS A 389 -14.89 -10.23 19.62
N PRO A 390 -14.43 -9.62 18.52
CA PRO A 390 -14.06 -8.20 18.54
C PRO A 390 -15.22 -7.34 19.05
N GLY A 391 -14.91 -6.38 19.92
CA GLY A 391 -15.87 -5.41 20.44
C GLY A 391 -15.80 -4.10 19.68
N LYS A 392 -16.93 -3.44 19.45
CA LYS A 392 -16.99 -2.09 18.87
C LYS A 392 -17.83 -1.14 19.70
N LEU A 393 -17.42 0.12 19.75
CA LEU A 393 -18.11 1.18 20.45
C LEU A 393 -18.03 2.50 19.66
N ILE A 394 -19.17 3.18 19.56
CA ILE A 394 -19.23 4.57 19.14
C ILE A 394 -19.70 5.37 20.36
N TYR A 395 -18.78 6.09 20.98
CA TYR A 395 -19.12 6.93 22.13
C TYR A 395 -19.70 8.26 21.64
N LYS A 396 -20.95 8.54 22.03
CA LYS A 396 -21.69 9.76 21.63
C LYS A 396 -22.02 10.67 22.82
N GLY A 397 -21.44 10.41 23.99
CA GLY A 397 -21.79 11.14 25.21
C GLY A 397 -21.64 12.65 24.99
N ARG A 398 -22.54 13.44 25.57
CA ARG A 398 -22.45 14.91 25.48
C ARG A 398 -21.29 15.39 26.31
#